data_AF-A0A2D6T0D8-F1
#
_entry.id   AF-A0A2D6T0D8-F1
#
_cell.length_a   1.000
_cell.length_b   1.000
_cell.length_c   1.000
_cell.angle_alpha   90.00
_cell.angle_beta   90.00
_cell.angle_gamma   90.00
#
_symmetry.space_group_name_H-M   'P 1'
#
loop_
_entity.id
_entity.type
_entity.pdbx_description
1 polymer ?
#
loop_
_entity_poly.entity_id
_entity_poly.type
_entity_poly.pdbx_seq_one_letter_code
_entity_poly.pdbx_strand_id
1 'polypeptide(L)'
;MTKPCLDPDPNPRPAKFVLPPGSCDCHVHVIGLPLPVVVDHMGHMNTGHGIDHTGFQALLDLVGQGVCWVKLSGNYRISAAGPLYADAQPFARALIAAGPERMLWGSDWPHPALHSHMPNDGDLFDALDDYAPEAELKCAILVDNPARLYGFDK
;
A
#
# COMPACT_ATOMS: atom_id res chain seq x y z
N MET A 1 10.34 18.14 -11.96
CA MET A 1 10.26 16.99 -12.90
C MET A 1 11.23 15.94 -12.43
N THR A 2 10.74 14.78 -12.00
CA THR A 2 11.60 13.64 -11.68
C THR A 2 12.32 13.18 -12.95
N LYS A 3 13.61 12.89 -12.83
CA LYS A 3 14.42 12.38 -13.93
C LYS A 3 13.85 11.01 -14.34
N PRO A 4 13.60 10.74 -15.64
CA PRO A 4 13.08 9.44 -16.06
C PRO A 4 14.05 8.33 -15.68
N CYS A 5 13.51 7.11 -15.53
CA CYS A 5 14.32 5.92 -15.33
C CYS A 5 15.30 5.77 -16.49
N LEU A 6 16.45 5.14 -16.21
CA LEU A 6 17.41 4.78 -17.25
C LEU A 6 16.82 3.67 -18.13
N ASP A 7 17.23 3.66 -19.39
CA ASP A 7 16.97 2.55 -20.30
C ASP A 7 17.65 1.26 -19.81
N PRO A 8 17.18 0.06 -20.24
CA PRO A 8 17.86 -1.19 -19.97
C PRO A 8 19.32 -1.17 -20.46
N ASP A 9 20.20 -1.93 -19.79
CA ASP A 9 21.58 -2.10 -20.23
C ASP A 9 21.61 -2.69 -21.65
N PRO A 10 22.22 -2.02 -22.65
CA PRO A 10 22.27 -2.52 -24.01
C PRO A 10 23.21 -3.74 -24.18
N ASN A 11 24.00 -4.09 -23.16
CA ASN A 11 24.95 -5.20 -23.17
C ASN A 11 24.65 -6.24 -22.07
N PRO A 12 23.51 -6.94 -22.11
CA PRO A 12 23.20 -7.96 -21.11
C PRO A 12 24.23 -9.09 -21.16
N ARG A 13 24.68 -9.54 -19.98
CA ARG A 13 25.56 -10.70 -19.85
C ARG A 13 24.83 -11.89 -19.23
N PRO A 14 25.25 -13.13 -19.50
CA PRO A 14 24.73 -14.30 -18.79
C PRO A 14 24.94 -14.22 -17.27
N ALA A 15 24.05 -14.87 -16.52
CA ALA A 15 24.24 -15.12 -15.10
C ALA A 15 25.50 -15.97 -14.88
N LYS A 16 26.21 -15.72 -13.78
CA LYS A 16 27.44 -16.47 -13.44
C LYS A 16 27.14 -17.93 -13.04
N PHE A 17 25.88 -18.27 -12.84
CA PHE A 17 25.43 -19.58 -12.39
C PHE A 17 24.17 -20.00 -13.15
N VAL A 18 23.95 -21.31 -13.19
CA VAL A 18 22.75 -21.90 -13.77
C VAL A 18 21.62 -21.80 -12.74
N LEU A 19 20.49 -21.21 -13.14
CA LEU A 19 19.31 -21.12 -12.29
C LEU A 19 18.78 -22.54 -11.97
N PRO A 20 18.45 -22.85 -10.71
CA PRO A 20 17.76 -24.10 -10.37
C PRO A 20 16.45 -24.26 -11.15
N PRO A 21 16.05 -25.50 -11.49
CA PRO A 21 14.72 -25.75 -12.06
C PRO A 21 13.62 -25.14 -11.18
N GLY A 22 12.70 -24.38 -11.77
CA GLY A 22 11.62 -23.68 -11.06
C GLY A 22 11.96 -22.30 -10.50
N SER A 23 13.12 -21.73 -10.85
CA SER A 23 13.46 -20.35 -10.47
C SER A 23 12.47 -19.33 -11.08
N CYS A 24 11.98 -18.41 -10.25
CA CYS A 24 11.12 -17.29 -10.63
C CYS A 24 11.81 -15.96 -10.30
N ASP A 25 11.82 -15.03 -11.26
CA ASP A 25 12.18 -13.63 -11.03
C ASP A 25 10.89 -12.87 -10.65
N CYS A 26 10.79 -12.41 -9.41
CA CYS A 26 9.60 -11.75 -8.89
C CYS A 26 9.80 -10.24 -8.80
N HIS A 27 9.70 -9.54 -9.92
CA HIS A 27 9.35 -8.11 -9.93
C HIS A 27 8.16 -7.92 -10.87
N VAL A 28 7.11 -7.21 -10.41
CA VAL A 28 5.90 -7.00 -11.21
C VAL A 28 5.92 -5.61 -11.83
N HIS A 29 5.88 -5.56 -13.16
CA HIS A 29 5.53 -4.38 -13.91
C HIS A 29 4.04 -4.48 -14.27
N VAL A 30 3.19 -3.70 -13.59
CA VAL A 30 1.81 -3.53 -14.06
C VAL A 30 1.84 -2.49 -15.18
N ILE A 31 1.89 -2.96 -16.43
CA ILE A 31 1.81 -2.11 -17.62
C ILE A 31 0.64 -2.59 -18.47
N GLY A 32 -0.35 -1.72 -18.70
CA GLY A 32 -1.35 -1.91 -19.75
C GLY A 32 -2.39 -3.02 -19.52
N LEU A 33 -2.53 -3.58 -18.32
CA LEU A 33 -3.65 -4.46 -18.02
C LEU A 33 -4.88 -3.64 -17.62
N PRO A 34 -6.08 -3.91 -18.18
CA PRO A 34 -7.32 -3.21 -17.81
C PRO A 34 -7.87 -3.65 -16.45
N LEU A 35 -7.07 -4.33 -15.63
CA LEU A 35 -7.50 -4.95 -14.38
C LEU A 35 -7.21 -4.01 -13.19
N PRO A 36 -8.12 -3.96 -12.21
CA PRO A 36 -7.86 -3.25 -10.97
C PRO A 36 -6.62 -3.79 -10.25
N VAL A 37 -5.76 -2.89 -9.76
CA VAL A 37 -4.60 -3.22 -8.92
C VAL A 37 -4.85 -2.73 -7.50
N VAL A 38 -4.51 -3.56 -6.52
CA VAL A 38 -4.50 -3.18 -5.10
C VAL A 38 -3.06 -3.12 -4.62
N VAL A 39 -2.66 -1.96 -4.09
CA VAL A 39 -1.38 -1.78 -3.41
C VAL A 39 -1.59 -2.06 -1.93
N ASP A 40 -0.88 -3.06 -1.42
CA ASP A 40 -0.99 -3.46 -0.03
C ASP A 40 -0.19 -2.54 0.90
N HIS A 41 -0.68 -2.43 2.15
CA HIS A 41 -0.01 -1.80 3.28
C HIS A 41 0.57 -0.40 3.00
N MET A 42 -0.23 0.47 2.39
CA MET A 42 0.17 1.83 2.01
C MET A 42 1.46 1.90 1.17
N GLY A 43 1.70 0.88 0.35
CA GLY A 43 2.91 0.77 -0.49
C GLY A 43 4.16 0.36 0.28
N HIS A 44 4.01 -0.14 1.51
CA HIS A 44 5.12 -0.54 2.37
C HIS A 44 6.16 0.58 2.59
N MET A 45 5.70 1.84 2.54
CA MET A 45 6.53 3.03 2.60
C MET A 45 7.04 3.30 4.02
N ASN A 46 8.35 3.18 4.25
CA ASN A 46 8.95 3.53 5.54
C ASN A 46 8.59 4.97 5.92
N THR A 47 7.91 5.15 7.06
CA THR A 47 7.41 6.44 7.52
C THR A 47 8.53 7.45 7.80
N GLY A 48 9.74 6.97 8.10
CA GLY A 48 10.92 7.80 8.31
C GLY A 48 11.37 8.61 7.08
N HIS A 49 10.86 8.28 5.88
CA HIS A 49 11.11 9.08 4.68
C HIS A 49 10.15 10.28 4.53
N GLY A 50 9.06 10.31 5.30
CA GLY A 50 8.03 11.34 5.19
C GLY A 50 7.17 11.25 3.93
N ILE A 51 6.07 12.00 3.93
CA ILE A 51 5.08 11.98 2.83
C ILE A 51 5.58 12.64 1.54
N ASP A 52 6.60 13.49 1.61
CA ASP A 52 7.16 14.15 0.42
C ASP A 52 8.12 13.25 -0.37
N HIS A 53 8.36 12.02 0.10
CA HIS A 53 9.22 11.07 -0.60
C HIS A 53 8.69 10.80 -2.01
N THR A 54 9.56 10.85 -3.02
CA THR A 54 9.19 10.75 -4.44
C THR A 54 8.41 9.49 -4.77
N GLY A 55 8.76 8.36 -4.15
CA GLY A 55 8.03 7.10 -4.31
C GLY A 55 6.60 7.14 -3.74
N PHE A 56 6.38 7.85 -2.63
CA PHE A 56 5.03 7.97 -2.06
C PHE A 56 4.20 8.96 -2.87
N GLN A 57 4.78 10.08 -3.31
CA GLN A 57 4.12 11.03 -4.21
C GLN A 57 3.66 10.35 -5.52
N ALA A 58 4.48 9.46 -6.08
CA ALA A 58 4.07 8.66 -7.24
C ALA A 58 2.88 7.73 -6.94
N LEU A 59 2.81 7.14 -5.74
CA LEU A 59 1.64 6.36 -5.31
C LEU A 59 0.38 7.25 -5.18
N LEU A 60 0.51 8.45 -4.59
CA LEU A 60 -0.60 9.41 -4.51
C LEU A 60 -1.11 9.79 -5.90
N ASP A 61 -0.22 10.03 -6.86
CA ASP A 61 -0.59 10.33 -8.25
C ASP A 61 -1.37 9.16 -8.89
N LEU A 62 -0.94 7.91 -8.68
CA LEU A 62 -1.64 6.73 -9.20
C LEU A 62 -3.03 6.56 -8.56
N VAL A 63 -3.15 6.83 -7.27
CA VAL A 63 -4.43 6.82 -6.55
C VAL A 63 -5.36 7.90 -7.08
N GLY A 64 -4.88 9.14 -7.20
CA GLY A 64 -5.68 10.27 -7.68
C GLY A 64 -6.11 10.15 -9.14
N GLN A 65 -5.37 9.39 -9.95
CA GLN A 65 -5.77 9.02 -11.32
C GLN A 65 -6.73 7.81 -11.36
N GLY A 66 -7.04 7.20 -10.22
CA GLY A 66 -7.88 6.02 -10.11
C GLY A 66 -7.26 4.74 -10.69
N VAL A 67 -5.93 4.73 -10.88
CA VAL A 67 -5.17 3.61 -11.47
C VAL A 67 -5.08 2.43 -10.51
N CYS A 68 -5.04 2.69 -9.22
CA CYS A 68 -4.93 1.66 -8.19
C CYS A 68 -5.81 1.94 -6.97
N TRP A 69 -6.06 0.87 -6.23
CA TRP A 69 -6.63 0.87 -4.89
C TRP A 69 -5.52 0.72 -3.87
N VAL A 70 -5.74 1.13 -2.63
CA VAL A 70 -4.74 0.99 -1.56
C VAL A 70 -5.41 0.47 -0.29
N LYS A 71 -4.77 -0.51 0.37
CA LYS A 71 -5.16 -0.94 1.71
C LYS A 71 -4.48 -0.08 2.77
N LEU A 72 -5.27 0.65 3.54
CA LEU A 72 -4.88 1.34 4.78
C LEU A 72 -4.67 0.29 5.88
N SER A 73 -3.53 -0.40 5.83
CA SER A 73 -3.24 -1.59 6.65
C SER A 73 -1.75 -1.68 6.94
N GLY A 74 -1.36 -2.57 7.85
CA GLY A 74 0.05 -2.89 8.08
C GLY A 74 0.86 -1.72 8.66
N ASN A 75 0.25 -0.85 9.49
CA ASN A 75 0.93 0.31 10.10
C ASN A 75 2.23 -0.11 10.82
N TYR A 76 2.21 -1.27 11.48
CA TYR A 76 3.36 -1.88 12.15
C TYR A 76 4.51 -2.31 11.23
N ARG A 77 4.26 -2.44 9.92
CA ARG A 77 5.28 -2.78 8.91
C ARG A 77 6.03 -1.56 8.40
N ILE A 78 5.38 -0.39 8.45
CA ILE A 78 5.90 0.84 7.86
C ILE A 78 6.40 1.85 8.88
N SER A 79 5.89 1.78 10.10
CA SER A 79 6.20 2.69 11.20
C SER A 79 7.66 2.58 11.65
N ALA A 80 8.30 3.74 11.81
CA ALA A 80 9.58 3.92 12.45
C ALA A 80 9.44 4.26 13.95
N ALA A 81 8.27 4.78 14.37
CA ALA A 81 8.00 5.12 15.76
C ALA A 81 7.62 3.92 16.65
N GLY A 82 7.14 2.82 16.05
CA GLY A 82 6.62 1.67 16.79
C GLY A 82 5.17 1.89 17.30
N PRO A 83 4.59 0.94 18.06
CA PRO A 83 3.20 1.04 18.53
C PRO A 83 2.96 2.35 19.31
N LEU A 84 1.87 3.10 19.08
CA LEU A 84 0.66 2.84 18.28
C LEU A 84 0.75 3.29 16.80
N TYR A 85 1.96 3.41 16.25
CA TYR A 85 2.20 3.67 14.83
C TYR A 85 1.64 5.01 14.32
N ALA A 86 1.61 6.03 15.18
CA ALA A 86 1.04 7.35 14.89
C ALA A 86 1.69 8.03 13.67
N ASP A 87 2.95 7.69 13.37
CA ASP A 87 3.70 8.16 12.20
C ASP A 87 3.21 7.59 10.87
N ALA A 88 2.35 6.56 10.88
CA ALA A 88 1.65 6.07 9.69
C ALA A 88 0.40 6.91 9.35
N GLN A 89 -0.19 7.62 10.32
CA GLN A 89 -1.42 8.39 10.11
C GLN A 89 -1.30 9.45 9.00
N PRO A 90 -0.21 10.24 8.87
CA PRO A 90 -0.06 11.20 7.78
C PRO A 90 -0.09 10.54 6.39
N PHE A 91 0.43 9.32 6.26
CA PHE A 91 0.38 8.56 5.01
C PHE A 91 -1.04 8.13 4.68
N ALA A 92 -1.77 7.58 5.66
CA ALA A 92 -3.18 7.23 5.48
C ALA A 92 -4.04 8.45 5.08
N ARG A 93 -3.86 9.58 5.78
CA ARG A 93 -4.56 10.84 5.44
C ARG A 93 -4.25 11.33 4.02
N ALA A 94 -2.98 11.27 3.60
CA ALA A 94 -2.58 11.69 2.26
C ALA A 94 -3.21 10.81 1.17
N LEU A 95 -3.24 9.48 1.38
CA LEU A 95 -3.89 8.53 0.47
C LEU A 95 -5.41 8.75 0.38
N ILE A 96 -6.07 8.96 1.53
CA ILE A 96 -7.49 9.31 1.59
C ILE A 96 -7.75 10.61 0.84
N ALA A 97 -6.93 11.64 1.04
CA ALA A 97 -7.07 12.92 0.35
C ALA A 97 -6.86 12.80 -1.17
N ALA A 98 -5.99 11.88 -1.61
CA ALA A 98 -5.75 11.64 -3.03
C ALA A 98 -6.91 10.90 -3.72
N GLY A 99 -7.60 9.99 -3.04
CA GLY A 99 -8.70 9.22 -3.63
C GLY A 99 -9.45 8.39 -2.59
N PRO A 100 -10.42 8.96 -1.87
CA PRO A 100 -11.12 8.26 -0.78
C PRO A 100 -11.91 7.05 -1.28
N GLU A 101 -12.35 7.07 -2.54
CA GLU A 101 -13.07 5.99 -3.20
C GLU A 101 -12.14 4.84 -3.64
N ARG A 102 -10.82 4.97 -3.47
CA ARG A 102 -9.80 3.95 -3.76
C ARG A 102 -9.25 3.28 -2.51
N MET A 103 -9.74 3.67 -1.33
CA MET A 103 -9.24 3.18 -0.06
C MET A 103 -9.99 1.93 0.38
N LEU A 104 -9.22 0.97 0.90
CA LEU A 104 -9.68 -0.26 1.52
C LEU A 104 -9.02 -0.36 2.90
N TRP A 105 -9.52 -1.26 3.76
CA TRP A 105 -8.87 -1.59 5.02
C TRP A 105 -8.73 -3.10 5.19
N GLY A 106 -7.76 -3.51 6.00
CA GLY A 106 -7.60 -4.89 6.46
C GLY A 106 -6.63 -4.95 7.63
N SER A 107 -6.81 -5.93 8.51
CA SER A 107 -5.95 -6.10 9.71
C SER A 107 -4.56 -6.62 9.39
N ASP A 108 -4.40 -7.33 8.26
CA ASP A 108 -3.22 -8.12 7.92
C ASP A 108 -2.97 -9.31 8.87
N TRP A 109 -4.01 -9.78 9.57
CA TRP A 109 -3.98 -11.03 10.33
C TRP A 109 -3.65 -12.24 9.43
N PRO A 110 -2.82 -13.22 9.85
CA PRO A 110 -2.25 -13.45 11.18
C PRO A 110 -0.89 -12.77 11.43
N HIS A 111 -0.64 -11.61 10.83
CA HIS A 111 0.59 -10.83 10.94
C HIS A 111 1.85 -11.63 10.61
N PRO A 112 1.92 -12.26 9.42
CA PRO A 112 3.06 -13.09 9.06
C PRO A 112 4.36 -12.28 8.95
N ALA A 113 5.48 -12.98 9.14
CA ALA A 113 6.84 -12.42 9.06
C ALA A 113 7.11 -11.26 10.05
N LEU A 114 6.43 -11.27 11.20
CA LEU A 114 6.67 -10.34 12.30
C LEU A 114 7.53 -11.02 13.39
N HIS A 115 8.61 -10.36 13.80
CA HIS A 115 9.57 -10.91 14.77
C HIS A 115 9.76 -10.06 16.03
N SER A 116 9.02 -8.96 16.14
CA SER A 116 9.12 -8.01 17.24
C SER A 116 7.89 -8.06 18.14
N HIS A 117 6.99 -7.09 18.00
CA HIS A 117 5.79 -6.93 18.83
C HIS A 117 4.55 -7.27 18.00
N MET A 118 3.75 -8.23 18.47
CA MET A 118 2.48 -8.58 17.84
C MET A 118 1.48 -7.42 18.03
N PRO A 119 0.93 -6.82 16.96
CA PRO A 119 -0.05 -5.76 17.11
C PRO A 119 -1.35 -6.31 17.71
N ASN A 120 -2.10 -5.44 18.36
CA ASN A 120 -3.48 -5.70 18.71
C ASN A 120 -4.38 -5.29 17.53
N ASP A 121 -5.16 -6.22 16.98
CA ASP A 121 -6.06 -5.95 15.85
C ASP A 121 -7.08 -4.84 16.14
N GLY A 122 -7.52 -4.73 17.41
CA GLY A 122 -8.42 -3.67 17.88
C GLY A 122 -7.75 -2.31 17.78
N ASP A 123 -6.52 -2.17 18.26
CA ASP A 123 -5.77 -0.90 18.17
C ASP A 123 -5.52 -0.52 16.69
N LEU A 124 -5.30 -1.49 15.81
CA LEU A 124 -5.16 -1.25 14.36
C LEU A 124 -6.47 -0.78 13.71
N PHE A 125 -7.61 -1.29 14.18
CA PHE A 125 -8.93 -0.88 13.70
C PHE A 125 -9.32 0.49 14.26
N ASP A 126 -9.10 0.73 15.55
CA ASP A 126 -9.37 2.00 16.22
C ASP A 126 -8.54 3.15 15.62
N ALA A 127 -7.36 2.86 15.07
CA ALA A 127 -6.57 3.85 14.34
C ALA A 127 -7.29 4.45 13.11
N LEU A 128 -8.34 3.80 12.57
CA LEU A 128 -9.19 4.45 11.55
C LEU A 128 -9.78 5.76 12.06
N ASP A 129 -10.12 5.88 13.34
CA ASP A 129 -10.69 7.09 13.91
C ASP A 129 -9.72 8.27 13.82
N ASP A 130 -8.42 7.98 13.83
CA ASP A 130 -7.42 9.02 13.70
C ASP A 130 -7.44 9.63 12.29
N TYR A 131 -7.45 8.82 11.23
CA TYR A 131 -7.27 9.30 9.86
C TYR A 131 -8.54 9.33 8.97
N ALA A 132 -9.64 8.75 9.43
CA ALA A 132 -10.95 8.71 8.76
C ALA A 132 -12.10 8.80 9.78
N PRO A 133 -12.22 9.88 10.58
CA PRO A 133 -13.17 9.95 11.69
C PRO A 133 -14.65 9.95 11.25
N GLU A 134 -14.95 10.43 10.05
CA GLU A 134 -16.31 10.58 9.53
C GLU A 134 -16.96 9.22 9.25
N ALA A 135 -18.22 9.06 9.69
CA ALA A 135 -18.95 7.80 9.56
C ALA A 135 -19.13 7.39 8.10
N GLU A 136 -19.39 8.35 7.23
CA GLU A 136 -19.54 8.15 5.78
C GLU A 136 -18.24 7.65 5.14
N LEU A 137 -17.09 8.21 5.57
CA LEU A 137 -15.78 7.79 5.05
C LEU A 137 -15.42 6.38 5.54
N LYS A 138 -15.71 6.05 6.81
CA LYS A 138 -15.54 4.67 7.31
C LYS A 138 -16.43 3.69 6.56
N CYS A 139 -17.70 4.03 6.33
CA CYS A 139 -18.62 3.22 5.51
C CYS A 139 -18.05 3.01 4.11
N ALA A 140 -17.51 4.06 3.50
CA ALA A 140 -16.88 3.96 2.19
C ALA A 140 -15.71 2.98 2.19
N ILE A 141 -14.79 3.10 3.15
CA ILE A 141 -13.57 2.27 3.24
C ILE A 141 -13.87 0.81 3.57
N LEU A 142 -14.82 0.57 4.48
CA LEU A 142 -15.09 -0.76 5.06
C LEU A 142 -16.17 -1.54 4.31
N VAL A 143 -17.07 -0.84 3.60
CA VAL A 143 -18.24 -1.46 2.95
C VAL A 143 -18.29 -1.08 1.47
N ASP A 144 -18.30 0.21 1.14
CA ASP A 144 -18.67 0.61 -0.21
C ASP A 144 -17.63 0.29 -1.28
N ASN A 145 -16.38 0.65 -0.97
CA ASN A 145 -15.22 0.41 -1.80
C ASN A 145 -14.92 -1.09 -1.99
N PRO A 146 -14.83 -1.92 -0.93
CA PRO A 146 -14.58 -3.35 -1.10
C PRO A 146 -15.71 -4.05 -1.86
N ALA A 147 -16.98 -3.71 -1.63
CA ALA A 147 -18.08 -4.28 -2.41
C ALA A 147 -17.97 -3.96 -3.90
N ARG A 148 -17.62 -2.71 -4.24
CA ARG A 148 -17.43 -2.28 -5.62
C ARG A 148 -16.22 -2.95 -6.28
N LEU A 149 -15.12 -3.12 -5.55
CA LEU A 149 -13.91 -3.75 -6.09
C LEU A 149 -14.08 -5.27 -6.25
N TYR A 150 -14.59 -5.94 -5.23
CA TYR A 150 -14.66 -7.40 -5.18
C TYR A 150 -15.98 -7.98 -5.71
N GLY A 151 -16.99 -7.14 -5.94
CA GLY A 151 -18.24 -7.52 -6.61
C GLY A 151 -19.22 -8.30 -5.73
N PHE A 152 -19.28 -8.01 -4.43
CA PHE A 152 -20.26 -8.60 -3.51
C PHE A 152 -21.41 -7.62 -3.18
N ASP A 153 -22.56 -8.17 -2.80
CA ASP A 153 -23.74 -7.41 -2.37
C ASP A 153 -23.57 -6.86 -0.94
N LYS A 154 -24.04 -5.64 -0.69
CA LYS A 154 -24.01 -4.97 0.64
C LYS A 154 -25.30 -5.19 1.41
#